data_AF-A0AA48M4J1-F1
#
_entry.id   AF-A0AA48M4J1-F1
#
_cell.length_a   1.000
_cell.length_b   1.000
_cell.length_c   1.000
_cell.angle_alpha   90.00
_cell.angle_beta   90.00
_cell.angle_gamma   90.00
#
_symmetry.space_group_name_H-M   'P 1'
#
loop_
_entity.id
_entity.type
_entity.pdbx_description
1 polymer ?
#
loop_
_entity_poly.entity_id
_entity_poly.type
_entity_poly.pdbx_seq_one_letter_code
_entity_poly.pdbx_strand_id
1 'polypeptide(L)'
;MRFVDVGPDIPESLIRDHLAGNVIFVVGAGLSMPAGLPSFQDLVIRVYENLGLGFPNDSSSGASDAEIDACKDGAWDRVLTLLERRLG
;
A
#
# COMPACT_ATOMS: atom_id res chain seq x y z
N MET A 1 14.45 -18.06 -6.73
CA MET A 1 15.20 -16.83 -6.39
C MET A 1 16.07 -16.46 -7.60
N ARG A 2 16.25 -15.17 -7.92
CA ARG A 2 17.10 -14.71 -9.04
C ARG A 2 18.24 -13.86 -8.48
N PHE A 3 19.48 -14.23 -8.81
CA PHE A 3 20.66 -13.43 -8.48
C PHE A 3 20.94 -12.44 -9.62
N VAL A 4 21.48 -11.28 -9.26
CA VAL A 4 21.90 -10.23 -10.19
C VAL A 4 23.30 -9.76 -9.78
N ASP A 5 24.13 -9.35 -10.75
CA ASP A 5 25.57 -9.12 -10.53
C ASP A 5 25.89 -8.04 -9.48
N VAL A 6 24.99 -7.07 -9.29
CA VAL A 6 25.10 -6.00 -8.26
C VAL A 6 24.03 -6.20 -7.16
N GLY A 7 23.71 -7.46 -6.87
CA GLY A 7 22.74 -7.82 -5.86
C GLY A 7 23.28 -7.64 -4.43
N PRO A 8 22.38 -7.60 -3.42
CA PRO A 8 22.79 -7.61 -2.03
C PRO A 8 23.55 -8.90 -1.70
N ASP A 9 24.54 -8.80 -0.81
CA ASP A 9 25.27 -9.96 -0.29
C ASP A 9 24.37 -10.70 0.72
N ILE A 10 23.67 -11.74 0.26
CA ILE A 10 22.74 -12.54 1.05
C ILE A 10 23.47 -13.79 1.55
N PRO A 11 23.48 -14.09 2.87
CA PRO A 11 24.13 -15.27 3.41
C PRO A 11 23.62 -16.58 2.79
N GLU A 12 24.54 -17.47 2.43
CA GLU A 12 24.21 -18.75 1.80
C GLU A 12 23.33 -19.65 2.69
N SER A 13 23.50 -19.58 4.01
CA SER A 13 22.66 -20.29 4.97
C SER A 13 21.19 -19.87 4.88
N LEU A 14 20.93 -18.57 4.79
CA LEU A 14 19.57 -18.02 4.69
C LEU A 14 18.89 -18.47 3.39
N ILE A 15 19.64 -18.55 2.29
CA ILE A 15 19.15 -19.09 1.02
C ILE A 15 18.79 -20.57 1.16
N ARG A 16 19.64 -21.37 1.79
CA ARG A 16 19.37 -22.80 2.03
C ARG A 16 18.13 -23.00 2.90
N ASP A 17 17.99 -22.25 3.98
CA ASP A 17 16.84 -22.37 4.88
C ASP A 17 15.53 -21.94 4.20
N HIS A 18 15.57 -20.91 3.35
CA HIS A 18 14.41 -20.54 2.54
C HIS A 18 14.03 -21.63 1.53
N LEU A 19 15.01 -22.23 0.85
CA LEU A 19 14.78 -23.34 -0.10
C LEU A 19 14.26 -24.61 0.59
N ALA A 20 14.67 -24.86 1.83
CA ALA A 20 14.19 -25.97 2.65
C ALA A 20 12.80 -25.73 3.26
N GLY A 21 12.23 -24.54 3.09
CA GLY A 21 10.93 -24.16 3.69
C GLY A 21 11.01 -23.83 5.19
N ASN A 22 12.22 -23.68 5.73
CA ASN A 22 12.44 -23.33 7.14
C ASN A 22 12.26 -21.82 7.41
N VAL A 23 12.31 -21.00 6.36
CA VAL A 23 12.21 -19.53 6.45
C VAL A 23 11.30 -18.98 5.35
N ILE A 24 10.47 -18.00 5.72
CA ILE A 24 9.68 -17.18 4.78
C ILE A 24 10.09 -15.71 4.88
N PHE A 25 10.03 -15.00 3.75
CA PHE A 25 10.19 -13.55 3.72
C PHE A 25 8.81 -12.91 3.68
N VAL A 26 8.51 -12.08 4.69
CA VAL A 26 7.30 -11.26 4.72
C VAL A 26 7.68 -9.84 4.36
N VAL A 27 7.04 -9.29 3.32
CA VAL A 27 7.38 -8.00 2.73
C VAL A 27 6.13 -7.12 2.66
N GLY A 28 6.22 -5.90 3.17
CA GLY A 28 5.16 -4.90 3.06
C GLY A 28 5.44 -3.88 1.97
N ALA A 29 4.49 -2.97 1.72
CA ALA A 29 4.61 -1.89 0.73
C ALA A 29 5.84 -0.98 0.96
N GLY A 30 6.41 -0.96 2.16
CA GLY A 30 7.63 -0.22 2.47
C GLY A 30 8.85 -0.63 1.64
N LEU A 31 8.90 -1.88 1.15
CA LEU A 31 10.04 -2.36 0.35
C LEU A 31 10.14 -1.69 -1.02
N SER A 32 9.02 -1.24 -1.58
CA SER A 32 8.99 -0.58 -2.89
C SER A 32 9.21 0.93 -2.82
N MET A 33 9.13 1.55 -1.65
CA MET A 33 9.27 3.01 -1.49
C MET A 33 10.65 3.54 -1.95
N PRO A 34 11.80 2.91 -1.62
CA PRO A 34 13.10 3.37 -2.13
C PRO A 34 13.27 3.24 -3.65
N ALA A 35 12.44 2.41 -4.30
CA ALA A 35 12.41 2.28 -5.76
C ALA A 35 11.56 3.37 -6.44
N GLY A 36 11.08 4.37 -5.69
CA GLY A 36 10.25 5.47 -6.20
C GLY A 36 8.78 5.10 -6.44
N LEU A 37 8.33 3.94 -5.94
CA LEU A 37 6.94 3.55 -6.03
C LEU A 37 6.12 4.18 -4.89
N PRO A 38 4.86 4.58 -5.17
CA PRO A 38 4.00 5.23 -4.18
C PRO A 38 3.61 4.28 -3.03
N SER A 39 3.29 4.87 -1.87
CA SER A 39 2.66 4.14 -0.78
C SER A 39 1.21 3.79 -1.13
N PHE A 40 0.59 2.90 -0.35
CA PHE A 40 -0.82 2.59 -0.55
C PHE A 40 -1.72 3.83 -0.32
N GLN A 41 -1.38 4.68 0.65
CA GLN A 41 -2.06 5.96 0.88
C GLN A 41 -2.02 6.85 -0.37
N ASP A 42 -0.83 7.00 -0.98
CA ASP A 42 -0.66 7.81 -2.18
C ASP A 42 -1.51 7.26 -3.35
N LEU A 43 -1.64 5.94 -3.45
CA LEU A 43 -2.50 5.31 -4.44
C LEU A 43 -3.98 5.65 -4.19
N VAL A 44 -4.44 5.63 -2.94
CA VAL A 44 -5.82 6.00 -2.60
C VAL A 44 -6.08 7.47 -2.94
N ILE A 45 -5.17 8.38 -2.60
CA ILE A 45 -5.30 9.81 -2.95
C ILE A 45 -5.44 9.99 -4.47
N ARG A 46 -4.59 9.32 -5.26
CA ARG A 46 -4.65 9.36 -6.73
C ARG A 46 -5.97 8.82 -7.28
N VAL A 47 -6.60 7.85 -6.64
CA VAL A 47 -7.93 7.36 -7.05
C VAL A 47 -8.97 8.47 -6.91
N TYR A 48 -8.99 9.20 -5.79
CA TYR A 48 -9.90 10.34 -5.61
C TYR A 48 -9.64 11.45 -6.63
N GLU A 49 -8.37 11.80 -6.86
CA GLU A 49 -7.96 12.79 -7.86
C GLU A 49 -8.42 12.41 -9.28
N ASN A 50 -8.20 11.16 -9.68
CA ASN A 50 -8.59 10.66 -11.00
C ASN A 50 -10.11 10.60 -11.20
N LEU A 51 -10.88 10.46 -10.12
CA LEU A 51 -12.34 10.51 -10.14
C LEU A 51 -12.88 11.95 -10.06
N GLY A 52 -12.01 12.96 -9.86
CA GLY A 52 -12.42 14.35 -9.66
C GLY A 52 -13.18 14.57 -8.35
N LEU A 53 -12.94 13.73 -7.34
CA LEU A 53 -13.61 13.79 -6.05
C LEU A 53 -12.73 14.48 -5.01
N GLY A 54 -13.35 15.30 -4.15
CA GLY A 54 -12.67 15.82 -2.96
C GLY A 54 -12.27 14.67 -2.02
N PHE A 55 -11.03 14.70 -1.53
CA PHE A 55 -10.53 13.71 -0.59
C PHE A 55 -11.19 13.89 0.79
N PRO A 56 -11.42 12.85 1.61
CA PRO A 56 -12.24 12.95 2.83
C PRO A 56 -11.79 14.00 3.87
N ASN A 57 -10.56 14.49 3.81
CA ASN A 57 -10.07 15.57 4.67
C ASN A 57 -10.40 16.98 4.18
N ASP A 58 -10.97 17.12 2.98
CA ASP A 58 -11.39 18.39 2.40
C ASP A 58 -12.83 18.72 2.83
N SER A 59 -13.07 19.98 3.20
CA SER A 59 -14.41 20.48 3.56
C SER A 59 -15.39 20.47 2.39
N SER A 60 -14.89 20.40 1.15
CA SER A 60 -15.68 20.28 -0.07
C SER A 60 -15.91 18.82 -0.51
N SER A 61 -15.40 17.84 0.25
CA SER A 61 -15.61 16.43 -0.07
C SER A 61 -17.04 16.00 0.27
N GLY A 62 -17.72 15.34 -0.67
CA GLY A 62 -18.98 14.63 -0.39
C GLY A 62 -18.77 13.32 0.36
N ALA A 63 -17.71 13.23 1.18
CA ALA A 63 -17.32 12.04 1.91
C ALA A 63 -18.20 11.86 3.15
N SER A 64 -18.52 10.61 3.47
CA SER A 64 -19.24 10.24 4.68
C SER A 64 -18.35 10.34 5.92
N ASP A 65 -18.94 10.53 7.11
CA ASP A 65 -18.21 10.54 8.38
C ASP A 65 -17.34 9.28 8.57
N ALA A 66 -17.82 8.13 8.06
CA ALA A 66 -17.09 6.87 8.09
C ALA A 66 -15.83 6.88 7.19
N GLU A 67 -15.86 7.57 6.04
CA GLU A 67 -14.68 7.76 5.18
C GLU A 67 -13.65 8.65 5.85
N ILE A 68 -14.12 9.71 6.51
CA ILE A 68 -13.27 10.65 7.26
C ILE A 68 -12.57 9.93 8.42
N ASP A 69 -13.30 9.16 9.21
CA ASP A 69 -12.73 8.43 10.34
C ASP A 69 -11.76 7.33 9.88
N ALA A 70 -12.11 6.57 8.83
CA ALA A 70 -11.20 5.60 8.24
C ALA A 70 -9.91 6.25 7.71
N CYS A 71 -10.00 7.46 7.16
CA CYS A 71 -8.85 8.24 6.72
C CYS A 71 -7.96 8.69 7.90
N LYS A 72 -8.55 9.11 9.03
CA LYS A 72 -7.80 9.47 10.26
C LYS A 72 -7.06 8.26 10.84
N ASP A 73 -7.69 7.09 10.79
CA ASP A 73 -7.14 5.84 11.30
C ASP A 73 -6.08 5.22 10.36
N GLY A 74 -5.86 5.78 9.18
CA GLY A 74 -4.96 5.21 8.17
C GLY A 74 -5.46 3.90 7.56
N ALA A 75 -6.76 3.60 7.71
CA ALA A 75 -7.41 2.41 7.17
C ALA A 75 -7.77 2.61 5.68
N TRP A 76 -6.73 2.73 4.84
CA TRP A 76 -6.83 3.09 3.43
C TRP A 76 -7.69 2.11 2.59
N ASP A 77 -7.70 0.83 2.95
CA ASP A 77 -8.56 -0.21 2.37
C ASP A 77 -10.04 0.07 2.65
N ARG A 78 -10.35 0.49 3.88
CA ARG A 78 -11.70 0.87 4.30
C ARG A 78 -12.14 2.16 3.61
N VAL A 79 -11.25 3.13 3.44
CA VAL A 79 -11.53 4.36 2.67
C VAL A 79 -11.96 4.03 1.25
N LEU A 80 -11.25 3.13 0.55
CA LEU A 80 -11.64 2.68 -0.79
C LEU A 80 -12.96 1.91 -0.81
N THR A 81 -13.18 1.03 0.16
CA THR A 81 -14.42 0.25 0.26
C THR A 81 -15.64 1.16 0.44
N LEU A 82 -15.50 2.22 1.23
CA LEU A 82 -16.57 3.19 1.45
C LEU A 82 -16.78 4.09 0.22
N LEU A 83 -15.70 4.46 -0.48
CA LEU A 83 -15.79 5.16 -1.76
C LEU A 83 -16.54 4.31 -2.80
N GLU A 84 -16.20 3.03 -2.94
CA GLU A 84 -16.86 2.10 -3.86
C GLU A 84 -18.37 2.04 -3.58
N ARG A 85 -18.76 1.91 -2.30
CA ARG A 85 -20.17 1.91 -1.88
C ARG A 85 -20.90 3.23 -2.13
N ARG A 86 -20.18 4.34 -2.25
CA ARG A 86 -20.75 5.66 -2.55
C ARG A 86 -20.97 5.85 -4.05
N LEU A 87 -20.19 5.16 -4.89
CA LEU A 87 -20.26 5.24 -6.35
C LEU A 87 -21.21 4.21 -6.98
N GLY A 88 -21.51 3.11 -6.29
CA GLY A 88 -22.47 2.08 -6.70
C GLY A 88 -23.86 2.27 -6.09
#